data_AF-D3BQZ3-F1
#
_entry.id   AF-D3BQZ3-F1
#
_cell.length_a   1.000
_cell.length_b   1.000
_cell.length_c   1.000
_cell.angle_alpha   90.00
_cell.angle_beta   90.00
_cell.angle_gamma   90.00
#
_symmetry.space_group_name_H-M   'P 1'
#
loop_
_entity.id
_entity.type
_entity.pdbx_description
1 polymer ?
#
loop_
_entity_poly.entity_id
_entity_poly.type
_entity_poly.pdbx_seq_one_letter_code
_entity_poly.pdbx_strand_id
1 'polypeptide(L)'
;MNRCVNNNYTFTGFWRSWHGSFNKWTVRYLYIPLGGKKTQHLTIWLIFFFIGLWHDLWWSWVAWALLNCVFFTIEIGIMFYFYSPRRLSLRKQWYWRYIVAVAGTFNIFLLMIANLAILHGFENSILFVKNAFFSEGGLSAFVFSYVWLYCGITMMMEIREAEKRSKEVKPF
;
A
#
# COMPACT_ATOMS: atom_id res chain seq x y z
N MET A 1 -0.66 13.08 -10.39
CA MET A 1 -0.96 11.74 -10.93
C MET A 1 0.26 10.85 -10.71
N ASN A 2 0.13 9.61 -10.23
CA ASN A 2 1.29 8.73 -10.10
C ASN A 2 1.81 8.38 -11.48
N ARG A 3 3.05 8.79 -11.80
CA ARG A 3 3.67 8.52 -13.11
C ARG A 3 4.05 7.05 -13.29
N CYS A 4 4.33 6.36 -12.17
CA CYS A 4 4.77 4.98 -12.12
C CYS A 4 4.17 4.28 -10.89
N VAL A 5 3.81 3.00 -11.02
CA VAL A 5 3.39 2.13 -9.92
C VAL A 5 4.43 2.08 -8.81
N ASN A 6 5.72 2.00 -9.16
CA ASN A 6 6.82 1.88 -8.21
C ASN A 6 7.10 3.18 -7.46
N ASN A 7 6.62 4.32 -7.98
CA ASN A 7 6.66 5.59 -7.25
C ASN A 7 5.46 5.69 -6.30
N ASN A 8 5.32 4.69 -5.43
CA ASN A 8 4.25 4.65 -4.45
C ASN A 8 4.65 3.92 -3.18
N TYR A 9 4.56 4.62 -2.07
CA TYR A 9 4.84 4.09 -0.73
C TYR A 9 3.57 3.87 0.09
N THR A 10 2.40 4.13 -0.49
CA THR A 10 1.09 3.88 0.13
C THR A 10 0.47 2.65 -0.50
N PHE A 11 -0.14 1.81 0.32
CA PHE A 11 -0.76 0.56 -0.14
C PHE A 11 -1.97 0.87 -1.05
N THR A 12 -2.79 1.83 -0.65
CA THR A 12 -3.90 2.39 -1.43
C THR A 12 -3.41 2.95 -2.76
N GLY A 13 -2.28 3.65 -2.74
CA GLY A 13 -1.73 4.24 -3.95
C GLY A 13 -1.23 3.16 -4.93
N PHE A 14 -0.57 2.11 -4.42
CA PHE A 14 -0.15 0.98 -5.22
C PHE A 14 -1.34 0.36 -5.95
N TRP A 15 -2.40 -0.03 -5.23
CA TRP A 15 -3.59 -0.66 -5.79
C TRP A 15 -4.35 0.22 -6.79
N ARG A 16 -4.35 1.54 -6.59
CA ARG A 16 -4.94 2.50 -7.55
C ARG A 16 -4.11 2.67 -8.83
N SER A 17 -2.85 2.25 -8.81
CA SER A 17 -1.93 2.41 -9.95
C SER A 17 -1.65 1.07 -10.63
N TRP A 18 -1.76 -0.03 -9.89
CA TRP A 18 -1.57 -1.40 -10.34
C TRP A 18 -2.64 -1.80 -11.36
N HIS A 19 -2.23 -2.54 -12.39
CA HIS A 19 -3.08 -3.00 -13.47
C HIS A 19 -4.03 -1.91 -14.01
N GLY A 20 -3.45 -0.79 -14.46
CA GLY A 20 -4.18 0.47 -14.68
C GLY A 20 -5.45 0.39 -15.54
N SER A 21 -5.50 -0.47 -16.56
CA SER A 21 -6.71 -0.72 -17.36
C SER A 21 -7.84 -1.36 -16.54
N PHE A 22 -7.51 -2.40 -15.78
CA PHE A 22 -8.44 -3.10 -14.90
C PHE A 22 -8.89 -2.20 -13.76
N ASN A 23 -7.98 -1.47 -13.10
CA ASN A 23 -8.38 -0.52 -12.06
C ASN A 23 -9.36 0.54 -12.60
N LYS A 24 -9.16 1.07 -13.83
CA LYS A 24 -10.14 1.99 -14.45
C LYS A 24 -11.51 1.32 -14.65
N TRP A 25 -11.53 0.06 -15.08
CA TRP A 25 -12.76 -0.71 -15.22
C TRP A 25 -13.44 -0.93 -13.86
N THR A 26 -12.70 -1.41 -12.87
CA THR A 26 -13.19 -1.62 -11.50
C THR A 26 -13.74 -0.34 -10.90
N VAL A 27 -13.06 0.80 -11.09
CA VAL A 27 -13.54 2.09 -10.60
C VAL A 27 -14.87 2.48 -11.26
N ARG A 28 -14.96 2.35 -12.58
CA ARG A 28 -16.13 2.76 -13.36
C ARG A 28 -17.35 1.87 -13.12
N TYR A 29 -17.15 0.56 -13.03
CA TYR A 29 -18.24 -0.42 -13.04
C TYR A 29 -18.54 -1.04 -11.67
N LEU A 30 -17.63 -0.96 -10.69
CA LEU A 30 -17.87 -1.48 -9.34
C LEU A 30 -17.81 -0.35 -8.31
N TYR A 31 -16.70 0.39 -8.22
CA TYR A 31 -16.50 1.36 -7.15
C TYR A 31 -17.53 2.49 -7.13
N ILE A 32 -17.74 3.15 -8.28
CA ILE A 32 -18.69 4.27 -8.37
C ILE A 32 -20.14 3.80 -8.16
N PRO A 33 -20.64 2.73 -8.83
CA PRO A 33 -22.01 2.24 -8.61
C PRO A 33 -22.29 1.78 -7.17
N LEU A 34 -21.29 1.23 -6.47
CA LEU A 34 -21.44 0.75 -5.08
C LEU A 34 -21.41 1.88 -4.04
N GLY A 35 -21.43 3.16 -4.44
CA GLY A 35 -21.48 4.33 -3.56
C GLY A 35 -20.13 5.04 -3.33
N GLY A 36 -19.06 4.55 -3.96
CA GLY A 36 -17.75 5.18 -4.00
C GLY A 36 -17.21 5.56 -2.61
N LYS A 37 -16.86 6.84 -2.43
CA LYS A 37 -16.24 7.32 -1.18
C LYS A 37 -17.16 7.19 0.04
N LYS A 38 -18.50 7.22 -0.13
CA LYS A 38 -19.44 7.16 1.00
C LYS A 38 -19.47 5.78 1.65
N THR A 39 -19.33 4.74 0.86
CA THR A 39 -19.37 3.32 1.25
C THR A 39 -18.00 2.65 1.09
N GLN A 40 -16.92 3.46 1.07
CA GLN A 40 -15.57 3.06 0.65
C GLN A 40 -15.10 1.76 1.31
N HIS A 41 -15.34 1.59 2.62
CA HIS A 41 -14.97 0.37 3.33
C HIS A 41 -15.66 -0.86 2.73
N LEU A 42 -16.99 -0.90 2.68
CA LEU A 42 -17.75 -2.02 2.11
C LEU A 42 -17.40 -2.26 0.64
N THR A 43 -17.27 -1.18 -0.14
CA THR A 43 -16.93 -1.25 -1.55
C THR A 43 -15.57 -1.89 -1.80
N ILE A 44 -14.55 -1.58 -0.99
CA ILE A 44 -13.22 -2.19 -1.09
C ILE A 44 -13.30 -3.70 -0.86
N TRP A 45 -14.03 -4.13 0.18
CA TRP A 45 -14.18 -5.55 0.50
C TRP A 45 -14.86 -6.31 -0.63
N LEU A 46 -15.93 -5.75 -1.21
CA LEU A 46 -16.63 -6.34 -2.35
C LEU A 46 -15.74 -6.40 -3.61
N ILE A 47 -14.97 -5.35 -3.87
CA ILE A 47 -14.06 -5.31 -5.02
C ILE A 47 -12.95 -6.35 -4.89
N PHE A 48 -12.27 -6.43 -3.75
CA PHE A 48 -11.19 -7.41 -3.56
C PHE A 48 -11.73 -8.84 -3.54
N PHE A 49 -12.93 -9.07 -2.98
CA PHE A 49 -13.60 -10.36 -3.09
C PHE A 49 -13.87 -10.73 -4.56
N PHE A 50 -14.41 -9.80 -5.36
CA PHE A 50 -14.58 -9.99 -6.80
C PHE A 50 -13.24 -10.27 -7.50
N ILE A 51 -12.17 -9.55 -7.16
CA ILE A 51 -10.83 -9.77 -7.74
C ILE A 51 -10.31 -11.17 -7.40
N GLY A 52 -10.47 -11.61 -6.15
CA GLY A 52 -10.11 -12.97 -5.74
C GLY A 52 -10.83 -14.02 -6.57
N LEU A 53 -12.16 -13.89 -6.70
CA LEU A 53 -12.99 -14.78 -7.52
C LEU A 53 -12.66 -14.73 -9.01
N TRP A 54 -12.30 -13.56 -9.53
CA TRP A 54 -11.95 -13.36 -10.94
C TRP A 54 -10.65 -14.07 -11.32
N HIS A 55 -9.70 -14.18 -10.39
CA HIS A 55 -8.43 -14.85 -10.63
C HIS A 55 -8.55 -16.38 -10.58
N ASP A 56 -9.03 -16.92 -9.45
CA ASP A 56 -9.24 -18.37 -9.29
C ASP A 56 -10.05 -18.67 -8.01
N LEU A 57 -10.66 -19.86 -7.94
CA LEU A 57 -11.40 -20.33 -6.77
C LEU A 57 -10.53 -21.05 -5.73
N TRP A 58 -9.21 -21.12 -5.94
CA TRP A 58 -8.30 -21.67 -4.95
C TRP A 58 -8.26 -20.80 -3.70
N TRP A 59 -8.22 -21.47 -2.54
CA TRP A 59 -8.18 -20.83 -1.21
C TRP A 59 -7.07 -19.78 -1.07
N SER A 60 -5.97 -19.93 -1.80
CA SER A 60 -4.87 -18.98 -1.79
C SER A 60 -5.27 -17.58 -2.27
N TRP A 61 -6.11 -17.49 -3.30
CA TRP A 61 -6.59 -16.21 -3.85
C TRP A 61 -7.61 -15.55 -2.94
N VAL A 62 -8.48 -16.33 -2.31
CA VAL A 62 -9.46 -15.82 -1.32
C VAL A 62 -8.72 -15.27 -0.10
N ALA A 63 -7.77 -16.01 0.45
CA ALA A 63 -6.99 -15.58 1.61
C ALA A 63 -6.11 -14.35 1.28
N TRP A 64 -5.52 -14.31 0.08
CA TRP A 64 -4.83 -13.12 -0.40
C TRP A 64 -5.75 -11.90 -0.51
N ALA A 65 -6.95 -12.06 -1.06
CA ALA A 65 -7.92 -10.97 -1.18
C ALA A 65 -8.32 -10.43 0.20
N LEU A 66 -8.59 -11.32 1.16
CA LEU A 66 -8.88 -10.95 2.55
C LEU A 66 -7.71 -10.21 3.21
N LEU A 67 -6.48 -10.69 3.03
CA LEU A 67 -5.29 -10.05 3.58
C LEU A 67 -5.11 -8.63 3.04
N ASN A 68 -5.29 -8.43 1.73
CA ASN A 68 -5.24 -7.10 1.12
C ASN A 68 -6.38 -6.19 1.60
N CYS A 69 -7.60 -6.71 1.77
CA CYS A 69 -8.72 -5.96 2.36
C CYS A 69 -8.38 -5.41 3.74
N VAL A 70 -7.79 -6.25 4.59
CA VAL A 70 -7.41 -5.87 5.95
C VAL A 70 -6.36 -4.77 5.92
N PHE A 71 -5.28 -4.94 5.15
CA PHE A 71 -4.22 -3.92 5.03
C PHE A 71 -4.73 -2.60 4.47
N PHE A 72 -5.57 -2.64 3.44
CA PHE A 72 -6.18 -1.45 2.85
C PHE A 72 -7.08 -0.72 3.87
N THR A 73 -7.88 -1.47 4.62
CA THR A 73 -8.80 -0.90 5.64
C THR A 73 -8.03 -0.26 6.79
N ILE A 74 -6.97 -0.92 7.26
CA ILE A 74 -6.08 -0.39 8.32
C ILE A 74 -5.43 0.91 7.84
N GLU A 75 -4.87 0.93 6.63
CA GLU A 75 -4.24 2.14 6.08
C GLU A 75 -5.24 3.30 5.96
N ILE A 76 -6.45 3.06 5.45
CA ILE A 76 -7.49 4.10 5.40
C ILE A 76 -7.82 4.61 6.80
N GLY A 77 -7.98 3.72 7.78
CA GLY A 77 -8.30 4.09 9.16
C GLY A 77 -7.21 4.98 9.78
N ILE A 78 -5.95 4.60 9.60
CA ILE A 78 -4.78 5.38 10.03
C ILE A 78 -4.78 6.74 9.32
N MET A 79 -4.96 6.76 8.00
CA MET A 79 -4.98 8.00 7.23
C MET A 79 -6.14 8.90 7.66
N PHE A 80 -7.34 8.37 7.86
CA PHE A 80 -8.50 9.12 8.34
C PHE A 80 -8.24 9.75 9.72
N TYR A 81 -7.63 9.00 10.64
CA TYR A 81 -7.26 9.49 11.97
C TYR A 81 -6.24 10.64 11.90
N PHE A 82 -5.16 10.48 11.15
CA PHE A 82 -4.08 11.47 11.08
C PHE A 82 -4.36 12.66 10.14
N TYR A 83 -5.21 12.50 9.12
CA TYR A 83 -5.61 13.60 8.23
C TYR A 83 -6.72 14.50 8.79
N SER A 84 -7.29 14.14 9.94
CA SER A 84 -8.26 14.97 10.65
C SER A 84 -7.69 16.38 10.93
N PRO A 85 -8.50 17.46 10.77
CA PRO A 85 -8.03 18.84 10.97
C PRO A 85 -7.43 19.08 12.36
N ARG A 86 -7.85 18.32 13.38
CA ARG A 86 -7.31 18.37 14.75
C ARG A 86 -5.83 18.01 14.84
N ARG A 87 -5.30 17.24 13.89
CA ARG A 87 -3.90 16.78 13.87
C ARG A 87 -3.04 17.56 12.87
N LEU A 88 -3.52 18.70 12.36
CA LEU A 88 -2.75 19.54 11.44
C LEU A 88 -1.43 20.03 12.04
N SER A 89 -1.39 20.33 13.35
CA SER A 89 -0.17 20.76 14.05
C SER A 89 0.94 19.70 13.97
N LEU A 90 0.60 18.42 14.20
CA LEU A 90 1.54 17.30 14.08
C LEU A 90 2.10 17.14 12.66
N ARG A 91 1.26 17.35 11.64
CA ARG A 91 1.68 17.22 10.23
C ARG A 91 2.62 18.33 9.76
N LYS A 92 2.65 19.47 10.46
CA LYS A 92 3.58 20.58 10.16
C LYS A 92 4.96 20.38 10.79
N GLN A 93 5.11 19.45 11.72
CA GLN A 93 6.38 19.19 12.38
C GLN A 93 7.39 18.54 11.42
N TRP A 94 8.66 18.87 11.58
CA TRP A 94 9.75 18.38 10.73
C TRP A 94 9.86 16.85 10.73
N TYR A 95 9.61 16.22 11.89
CA TYR A 95 9.71 14.77 12.06
C TYR A 95 8.57 13.97 11.41
N TRP A 96 7.46 14.64 11.05
CA TRP A 96 6.30 13.97 10.43
C TRP A 96 6.68 13.22 9.16
N ARG A 97 7.61 13.79 8.36
CA ARG A 97 8.08 13.17 7.12
C ARG A 97 8.76 11.83 7.37
N TYR A 98 9.60 11.75 8.40
CA TYR A 98 10.29 10.52 8.77
C TYR A 98 9.32 9.46 9.29
N ILE A 99 8.31 9.85 10.07
CA ILE A 99 7.24 8.94 10.51
C ILE A 99 6.50 8.35 9.30
N VAL A 100 6.14 9.20 8.32
CA VAL A 100 5.48 8.75 7.09
C VAL A 100 6.38 7.83 6.28
N ALA A 101 7.69 8.10 6.21
CA ALA A 101 8.63 7.23 5.51
C ALA A 101 8.75 5.85 6.19
N VAL A 102 8.86 5.80 7.52
CA VAL A 102 8.85 4.55 8.31
C VAL A 102 7.56 3.75 8.07
N ALA A 103 6.40 4.43 8.15
CA ALA A 103 5.11 3.80 7.90
C ALA A 103 4.97 3.32 6.43
N GLY A 104 5.49 4.10 5.48
CA GLY A 104 5.52 3.74 4.07
C GLY A 104 6.38 2.50 3.81
N THR A 105 7.56 2.41 4.42
CA THR A 105 8.41 1.22 4.31
C THR A 105 7.68 0.00 4.83
N PHE A 106 7.03 0.12 5.99
CA PHE A 106 6.24 -0.96 6.57
C PHE A 106 5.10 -1.40 5.64
N ASN A 107 4.39 -0.46 5.00
CA ASN A 107 3.36 -0.80 4.01
C ASN A 107 3.91 -1.57 2.81
N ILE A 108 5.11 -1.23 2.32
CA ILE A 108 5.75 -1.98 1.22
C ILE A 108 6.03 -3.42 1.67
N PHE A 109 6.53 -3.63 2.89
CA PHE A 109 6.73 -4.98 3.43
C PHE A 109 5.42 -5.76 3.55
N LEU A 110 4.34 -5.13 4.03
CA LEU A 110 3.03 -5.77 4.08
C LEU A 110 2.55 -6.21 2.69
N LEU A 111 2.76 -5.37 1.67
CA LEU A 111 2.43 -5.69 0.29
C LEU A 111 3.29 -6.84 -0.26
N MET A 112 4.59 -6.87 0.05
CA MET A 112 5.48 -7.98 -0.32
C MET A 112 5.02 -9.30 0.33
N ILE A 113 4.72 -9.28 1.63
CA ILE A 113 4.21 -10.44 2.38
C ILE A 113 2.88 -10.91 1.79
N ALA A 114 1.97 -9.99 1.48
CA ALA A 114 0.70 -10.35 0.84
C ALA A 114 0.95 -11.06 -0.49
N ASN A 115 1.82 -10.54 -1.36
CA ASN A 115 2.06 -11.14 -2.67
C ASN A 115 2.88 -12.44 -2.63
N LEU A 116 3.72 -12.64 -1.61
CA LEU A 116 4.40 -13.91 -1.36
C LEU A 116 3.40 -15.07 -1.17
N ALA A 117 2.26 -14.80 -0.53
CA ALA A 117 1.22 -15.81 -0.28
C ALA A 117 0.65 -16.44 -1.55
N ILE A 118 0.56 -15.69 -2.64
CA ILE A 118 0.14 -16.22 -3.94
C ILE A 118 1.29 -16.96 -4.63
N LEU A 119 2.52 -16.42 -4.58
CA LEU A 119 3.62 -16.91 -5.41
C LEU A 119 4.25 -18.21 -4.90
N HIS A 120 4.35 -18.39 -3.58
CA HIS A 120 4.95 -19.57 -2.97
C HIS A 120 3.98 -20.39 -2.11
N GLY A 121 2.72 -19.95 -1.97
CA GLY A 121 1.77 -20.54 -1.04
C GLY A 121 1.96 -20.08 0.41
N PHE A 122 0.95 -20.34 1.25
CA PHE A 122 0.89 -19.83 2.63
C PHE A 122 1.97 -20.43 3.54
N GLU A 123 2.22 -21.74 3.43
CA GLU A 123 3.21 -22.44 4.27
C GLU A 123 4.62 -21.88 4.05
N ASN A 124 5.02 -21.72 2.79
CA ASN A 124 6.32 -21.17 2.42
C ASN A 124 6.43 -19.68 2.76
N SER A 125 5.32 -18.94 2.75
CA SER A 125 5.31 -17.54 3.18
C SER A 125 5.57 -17.40 4.68
N ILE A 126 4.98 -18.27 5.51
CA ILE A 126 5.25 -18.31 6.95
C ILE A 126 6.70 -18.72 7.21
N LEU A 127 7.22 -19.70 6.46
CA LEU A 127 8.62 -20.11 6.55
C LEU A 127 9.56 -18.96 6.16
N PHE A 128 9.26 -18.22 5.09
CA PHE A 128 10.03 -17.05 4.67
C PHE A 128 10.08 -15.99 5.77
N VAL A 129 8.93 -15.67 6.38
CA VAL A 129 8.87 -14.71 7.50
C VAL A 129 9.67 -15.22 8.70
N LYS A 130 9.54 -16.51 9.05
CA LYS A 130 10.34 -17.10 10.14
C LYS A 130 11.84 -17.01 9.85
N ASN A 131 12.27 -17.36 8.64
CA ASN A 131 13.68 -17.30 8.25
C ASN A 131 14.19 -15.86 8.23
N ALA A 132 13.36 -14.88 7.86
CA ALA A 132 13.75 -13.47 7.89
C ALA A 132 14.09 -12.98 9.32
N PHE A 133 13.45 -13.52 10.37
CA PHE A 133 13.70 -13.10 11.75
C PHE A 133 14.62 -14.04 12.54
N PHE A 134 14.61 -15.34 12.24
CA PHE A 134 15.27 -16.37 13.07
C PHE A 134 16.45 -17.07 12.39
N SER A 135 16.69 -16.87 11.09
CA SER A 135 17.87 -17.43 10.40
C SER A 135 19.13 -16.60 10.67
N GLU A 136 20.29 -17.26 10.68
CA GLU A 136 21.58 -16.57 10.64
C GLU A 136 21.65 -15.64 9.42
N GLY A 137 21.94 -14.36 9.65
CA GLY A 137 21.96 -13.33 8.60
C GLY A 137 20.60 -12.80 8.13
N GLY A 138 19.48 -13.42 8.54
CA GLY A 138 18.13 -12.99 8.15
C GLY A 138 17.78 -11.60 8.65
N LEU A 139 18.01 -11.35 9.94
CA LEU A 139 17.72 -10.06 10.58
C LEU A 139 18.54 -8.92 9.94
N SER A 140 19.83 -9.16 9.65
CA SER A 140 20.68 -8.16 8.99
C SER A 140 20.19 -7.85 7.57
N ALA A 141 19.77 -8.86 6.81
CA ALA A 141 19.20 -8.65 5.47
C ALA A 141 17.86 -7.89 5.54
N PHE A 142 17.02 -8.19 6.53
CA PHE A 142 15.78 -7.46 6.78
C PHE A 142 16.05 -5.98 7.12
N VAL A 143 16.97 -5.71 8.06
CA VAL A 143 17.32 -4.31 8.42
C VAL A 143 17.90 -3.57 7.23
N PHE A 144 18.81 -4.20 6.47
CA PHE A 144 19.40 -3.58 5.28
C PHE A 144 18.35 -3.24 4.22
N SER A 145 17.47 -4.20 3.90
CA SER A 145 16.36 -3.96 2.95
C SER A 145 15.38 -2.90 3.45
N TYR A 146 15.12 -2.85 4.75
CA TYR A 146 14.27 -1.83 5.36
C TYR A 146 14.87 -0.42 5.21
N VAL A 147 16.16 -0.27 5.52
CA VAL A 147 16.88 1.01 5.36
C VAL A 147 16.92 1.41 3.88
N TRP A 148 17.16 0.47 2.97
CA TRP A 148 17.18 0.74 1.53
C TRP A 148 15.83 1.28 1.03
N LEU A 149 14.73 0.60 1.39
CA LEU A 149 13.39 1.04 1.03
C LEU A 149 13.05 2.39 1.66
N TYR A 150 13.42 2.61 2.92
CA TYR A 150 13.26 3.89 3.59
C TYR A 150 13.96 5.03 2.84
N CYS A 151 15.22 4.84 2.45
CA CYS A 151 15.95 5.81 1.63
C CYS A 151 15.20 6.11 0.32
N GLY A 152 14.73 5.08 -0.37
CA GLY A 152 13.93 5.22 -1.59
C GLY A 152 12.66 6.07 -1.36
N ILE A 153 11.93 5.83 -0.27
CA ILE A 153 10.72 6.59 0.05
C ILE A 153 11.04 8.05 0.38
N THR A 154 12.08 8.32 1.17
CA THR A 154 12.50 9.69 1.47
C THR A 154 12.87 10.46 0.19
N MET A 155 13.57 9.80 -0.75
CA MET A 155 13.85 10.36 -2.07
C MET A 155 12.57 10.64 -2.86
N MET A 156 11.61 9.70 -2.90
CA MET A 156 10.32 9.92 -3.56
C MET A 156 9.55 11.11 -2.96
N MET A 157 9.59 11.27 -1.64
CA MET A 157 8.96 12.41 -0.96
C MET A 157 9.63 13.72 -1.34
N GLU A 158 10.96 13.76 -1.37
CA GLU A 158 11.71 14.97 -1.74
C GLU A 158 11.47 15.37 -3.20
N ILE A 159 11.42 14.42 -4.13
CA ILE A 159 11.08 14.69 -5.54
C ILE A 159 9.68 15.32 -5.63
N ARG A 160 8.69 14.77 -4.94
CA ARG A 160 7.31 15.32 -4.93
C ARG A 160 7.24 16.72 -4.33
N GLU A 161 8.14 17.07 -3.42
CA GLU A 161 8.22 18.42 -2.88
C GLU A 161 8.96 19.38 -3.79
N ALA A 162 10.02 18.93 -4.44
CA ALA A 162 10.73 19.67 -5.47
C ALA A 162 9.78 20.06 -6.62
N GLU A 163 8.96 19.12 -7.10
CA GLU A 163 7.92 19.37 -8.11
C GLU A 163 6.89 20.42 -7.66
N LYS A 164 6.52 20.43 -6.37
CA LYS A 164 5.62 21.46 -5.82
C LYS A 164 6.29 22.83 -5.77
N ARG A 165 7.59 22.89 -5.45
CA ARG A 165 8.36 24.14 -5.39
C ARG A 165 8.62 24.72 -6.79
N SER A 166 8.84 23.88 -7.80
CA SER A 166 9.12 24.33 -9.18
C SER A 166 7.90 24.89 -9.92
N LYS A 167 6.68 24.77 -9.36
CA LYS A 167 5.41 25.13 -10.02
C LYS A 167 5.16 24.42 -11.37
N GLU A 168 5.95 23.40 -11.72
CA GLU A 168 5.82 22.64 -12.98
C GLU A 168 4.59 21.72 -13.02
N VAL A 169 3.76 21.73 -11.99
CA VAL A 169 2.44 21.09 -12.02
C VAL A 169 1.38 22.16 -11.76
N LYS A 170 0.83 22.71 -12.84
CA LYS A 170 -0.52 23.28 -12.81
C LYS A 170 -1.47 22.18 -12.30
N PRO A 171 -2.31 22.46 -11.30
CA PRO A 171 -3.32 21.51 -10.87
C PRO A 171 -4.31 21.32 -12.02
N PHE A 172 -4.31 20.13 -12.62
CA PHE A 172 -5.44 19.56 -13.32
C PHE A 172 -5.69 18.17 -12.72
#